data_AF-A0A7L7W480-F1
#
_entry.id   AF-A0A7L7W480-F1
#
_cell.length_a   1.000
_cell.length_b   1.000
_cell.length_c   1.000
_cell.angle_alpha   90.00
_cell.angle_beta   90.00
_cell.angle_gamma   90.00
#
_symmetry.space_group_name_H-M   'P 1'
#
loop_
_entity.id
_entity.type
_entity.pdbx_description
1 polymer ?
#
loop_
_entity_poly.entity_id
_entity_poly.type
_entity_poly.pdbx_seq_one_letter_code
_entity_poly.pdbx_strand_id
1 'polypeptide(L)'
;MSTFLAHQHPRAASGRFTEVTHAEPGLALNATGSRHSARRTAAAERVLGDYADLEILDHSRARRETVRLAEMGDPGLALGNCWAATNELIEEAGASAFEAEWVDEITLKRRRLGGHHVALLVGDRDGTYVVDYTARQFSPDLPFPFVAGVKDWMAAVESASGTRWELDEDD
;
A
#
# COMPACT_ATOMS: atom_id res chain seq x y z
N MET A 1 23.75 -17.97 -15.15
CA MET A 1 22.46 -17.67 -15.77
C MET A 1 21.39 -18.23 -14.85
N SER A 2 20.76 -17.39 -14.03
CA SER A 2 19.64 -17.80 -13.18
C SER A 2 18.34 -17.59 -13.95
N THR A 3 17.62 -18.67 -14.18
CA THR A 3 16.29 -18.65 -14.79
C THR A 3 15.29 -18.21 -13.73
N PHE A 4 14.66 -17.05 -13.90
CA PHE A 4 13.52 -16.64 -13.08
C PHE A 4 12.29 -17.47 -13.51
N LEU A 5 11.72 -18.20 -12.57
CA LEU A 5 10.39 -18.81 -12.72
C LEU A 5 9.38 -17.80 -12.19
N ALA A 6 8.68 -17.11 -13.10
CA ALA A 6 7.50 -16.35 -12.73
C ALA A 6 6.43 -17.34 -12.26
N HIS A 7 6.17 -17.38 -10.96
CA HIS A 7 5.02 -18.11 -10.43
C HIS A 7 3.76 -17.33 -10.83
N GLN A 8 3.03 -17.85 -11.81
CA GLN A 8 1.70 -17.34 -12.13
C GLN A 8 0.81 -17.60 -10.91
N HIS A 9 0.46 -16.53 -10.19
CA HIS A 9 -0.51 -16.60 -9.11
C HIS A 9 -1.85 -17.08 -9.70
N PRO A 10 -2.48 -18.12 -9.15
CA PRO A 10 -3.75 -18.60 -9.65
C PRO A 10 -4.80 -17.50 -9.56
N ARG A 11 -5.41 -17.17 -10.70
CA ARG A 11 -6.53 -16.23 -10.79
C ARG A 11 -7.85 -17.00 -10.73
N ALA A 12 -8.79 -16.50 -9.95
CA ALA A 12 -10.19 -16.91 -9.99
C ALA A 12 -10.81 -16.58 -11.36
N ALA A 13 -11.92 -17.24 -11.71
CA ALA A 13 -12.64 -17.01 -12.96
C ALA A 13 -13.16 -15.56 -13.14
N SER A 14 -13.21 -14.79 -12.05
CA SER A 14 -13.53 -13.36 -12.04
C SER A 14 -12.36 -12.43 -12.38
N GLY A 15 -11.15 -12.96 -12.56
CA GLY A 15 -9.91 -12.19 -12.80
C GLY A 15 -9.15 -11.77 -11.54
N ARG A 16 -9.72 -11.99 -10.34
CA ARG A 16 -9.10 -11.75 -9.02
C ARG A 16 -8.07 -12.83 -8.69
N PHE A 17 -7.05 -12.52 -7.87
CA PHE A 17 -6.13 -13.55 -7.35
C PHE A 17 -6.83 -14.43 -6.31
N THR A 18 -6.40 -15.68 -6.20
CA THR A 18 -6.85 -16.60 -5.14
C THR A 18 -5.94 -16.47 -3.93
N GLU A 19 -6.56 -16.47 -2.75
CA GLU A 19 -5.91 -16.27 -1.45
C GLU A 19 -4.83 -17.34 -1.19
N VAL A 20 -3.64 -16.91 -0.78
CA VAL A 20 -2.59 -17.81 -0.27
C VAL A 20 -2.38 -17.50 1.21
N THR A 21 -2.94 -18.33 2.07
CA THR A 21 -2.78 -18.20 3.53
C THR A 21 -1.35 -18.57 3.92
N HIS A 22 -0.51 -17.58 4.21
CA HIS A 22 0.80 -17.81 4.85
C HIS A 22 0.66 -17.67 6.37
N ALA A 23 1.07 -18.71 7.10
CA ALA A 23 1.13 -18.67 8.56
C ALA A 23 2.21 -17.69 9.04
N GLU A 24 1.85 -16.70 9.86
CA GLU A 24 2.81 -15.75 10.41
C GLU A 24 3.75 -16.42 11.44
N PRO A 25 5.08 -16.31 11.29
CA PRO A 25 6.02 -16.70 12.34
C PRO A 25 6.10 -15.58 13.40
N GLY A 26 5.74 -15.90 14.64
CA GLY A 26 5.86 -14.98 15.77
C GLY A 26 7.31 -14.58 16.06
N LEU A 27 7.60 -13.29 16.03
CA LEU A 27 8.94 -12.74 16.33
C LEU A 27 8.87 -11.62 17.38
N ALA A 28 9.75 -11.72 18.38
CA ALA A 28 9.91 -10.77 19.46
C ALA A 28 10.64 -9.49 19.01
N LEU A 29 10.13 -8.32 19.39
CA LEU A 29 10.65 -7.01 19.03
C LEU A 29 11.71 -6.52 20.05
N ASN A 30 12.97 -6.30 19.62
CA ASN A 30 14.02 -5.65 20.41
C ASN A 30 14.96 -4.83 19.51
N ALA A 31 15.01 -3.49 19.65
CA ALA A 31 15.94 -2.51 19.05
C ALA A 31 16.16 -2.52 17.51
N THR A 32 15.74 -3.58 16.83
CA THR A 32 15.75 -3.80 15.39
C THR A 32 14.67 -3.00 14.68
N GLY A 33 13.56 -2.67 15.37
CA GLY A 33 12.42 -1.94 14.79
C GLY A 33 12.78 -0.62 14.11
N SER A 34 13.74 0.15 14.65
CA SER A 34 14.16 1.43 14.06
C SER A 34 14.94 1.24 12.75
N ARG A 35 15.81 0.23 12.65
CA ARG A 35 16.56 -0.05 11.42
C ARG A 35 15.67 -0.62 10.32
N HIS A 36 14.72 -1.51 10.68
CA HIS A 36 13.74 -2.01 9.72
C HIS A 36 12.83 -0.89 9.20
N SER A 37 12.37 0.00 10.08
CA SER A 37 11.58 1.17 9.69
C SER A 37 12.34 2.07 8.70
N ALA A 38 13.59 2.43 8.98
CA ALA A 38 14.39 3.27 8.08
C ALA A 38 14.61 2.60 6.70
N ARG A 39 14.88 1.29 6.66
CA ARG A 39 15.01 0.55 5.39
C ARG A 39 13.71 0.57 4.60
N ARG A 40 12.58 0.26 5.25
CA ARG A 40 11.25 0.20 4.63
C ARG A 40 10.84 1.57 4.07
N THR A 41 11.09 2.64 4.81
CA THR A 41 10.89 4.01 4.34
C THR A 41 11.77 4.32 3.13
N ALA A 42 13.07 4.03 3.20
CA ALA A 42 13.98 4.26 2.07
C ALA A 42 13.59 3.45 0.82
N ALA A 43 13.05 2.24 0.98
CA ALA A 43 12.53 1.46 -0.13
C ALA A 43 11.31 2.11 -0.79
N ALA A 44 10.33 2.56 0.01
CA ALA A 44 9.18 3.29 -0.51
C ALA A 44 9.60 4.61 -1.20
N GLU A 45 10.54 5.35 -0.64
CA GLU A 45 11.07 6.57 -1.26
C GLU A 45 11.78 6.31 -2.60
N ARG A 46 12.51 5.19 -2.71
CA ARG A 46 13.10 4.78 -4.00
C ARG A 46 12.04 4.40 -5.01
N VAL A 47 11.00 3.66 -4.62
CA VAL A 47 9.87 3.38 -5.52
C VAL A 47 9.23 4.68 -5.99
N LEU A 48 9.04 5.66 -5.10
CA LEU A 48 8.55 6.97 -5.50
C LEU A 48 9.46 7.66 -6.51
N GLY A 49 10.78 7.53 -6.38
CA GLY A 49 11.75 8.11 -7.31
C GLY A 49 11.80 7.39 -8.67
N ASP A 50 11.83 6.06 -8.65
CA ASP A 50 11.96 5.21 -9.84
C ASP A 50 10.66 5.19 -10.67
N TYR A 51 9.51 5.31 -10.00
CA TYR A 51 8.17 5.28 -10.58
C TYR A 51 7.44 6.62 -10.47
N ALA A 52 8.16 7.73 -10.33
CA ALA A 52 7.58 9.07 -10.16
C ALA A 52 6.58 9.44 -11.26
N ASP A 53 6.89 9.04 -12.51
CA ASP A 53 6.09 9.30 -13.70
C ASP A 53 5.07 8.18 -14.02
N LEU A 54 4.90 7.18 -13.15
CA LEU A 54 3.90 6.13 -13.33
C LEU A 54 2.51 6.76 -13.43
N GLU A 55 1.85 6.56 -14.57
CA GLU A 55 0.53 7.10 -14.86
C GLU A 55 -0.55 6.19 -14.29
N ILE A 56 -1.39 6.76 -13.43
CA ILE A 56 -2.50 6.09 -12.77
C ILE A 56 -3.79 6.72 -13.29
N LEU A 57 -4.80 5.91 -13.59
CA LEU A 57 -6.11 6.42 -13.99
C LEU A 57 -6.69 7.33 -12.90
N ASP A 58 -7.02 8.58 -13.24
CA ASP A 58 -7.47 9.55 -12.24
C ASP A 58 -8.97 9.42 -11.97
N HIS A 59 -9.30 8.96 -10.77
CA HIS A 59 -10.65 8.88 -10.22
C HIS A 59 -11.00 10.06 -9.30
N SER A 60 -10.08 11.00 -9.12
CA SER A 60 -10.35 12.26 -8.42
C SER A 60 -11.33 13.12 -9.22
N ARG A 61 -11.95 14.10 -8.53
CA ARG A 61 -12.82 15.08 -9.21
C ARG A 61 -12.01 16.21 -9.88
N ALA A 62 -10.68 16.22 -9.73
CA ALA A 62 -9.83 17.35 -10.10
C ALA A 62 -9.51 17.38 -11.61
N ARG A 63 -9.32 16.22 -12.24
CA ARG A 63 -9.08 16.06 -13.69
C ARG A 63 -9.71 14.77 -14.21
N ARG A 64 -9.73 14.58 -15.54
CA ARG A 64 -10.42 13.46 -16.22
C ARG A 64 -9.48 12.53 -17.02
N GLU A 65 -8.19 12.54 -16.73
CA GLU A 65 -7.18 11.78 -17.47
C GLU A 65 -6.38 10.87 -16.51
N THR A 66 -5.07 11.04 -16.45
CA THR A 66 -4.17 10.31 -15.57
C THR A 66 -3.52 11.25 -14.56
N VAL A 67 -3.10 10.66 -13.46
CA VAL A 67 -2.31 11.25 -12.39
C VAL A 67 -1.02 10.50 -12.23
N ARG A 68 0.09 11.21 -12.05
CA ARG A 68 1.38 10.58 -11.79
C ARG A 68 1.52 10.24 -10.32
N LEU A 69 2.20 9.13 -10.01
CA LEU A 69 2.46 8.72 -8.63
C LEU A 69 3.06 9.85 -7.77
N ALA A 70 4.04 10.59 -8.31
CA ALA A 70 4.68 11.68 -7.58
C ALA A 70 3.72 12.83 -7.20
N GLU A 71 2.61 12.99 -7.92
CA GLU A 71 1.60 14.00 -7.64
C GLU A 71 0.65 13.60 -6.51
N MET A 72 0.64 12.32 -6.09
CA MET A 72 -0.21 11.82 -5.00
C MET A 72 0.17 12.37 -3.62
N GLY A 73 1.28 13.11 -3.53
CA GLY A 73 1.59 13.94 -2.37
C GLY A 73 0.59 15.09 -2.16
N ASP A 74 -0.20 15.44 -3.18
CA ASP A 74 -1.32 16.38 -3.09
C ASP A 74 -2.58 15.68 -2.54
N PRO A 75 -3.18 16.16 -1.43
CA PRO A 75 -4.37 15.56 -0.84
C PRO A 75 -5.58 15.45 -1.78
N GLY A 76 -5.76 16.43 -2.68
CA GLY A 76 -6.88 16.46 -3.61
C GLY A 76 -6.74 15.42 -4.72
N LEU A 77 -5.50 15.13 -5.13
CA LEU A 77 -5.18 14.06 -6.09
C LEU A 77 -5.13 12.68 -5.43
N ALA A 78 -4.67 12.57 -4.18
CA ALA A 78 -4.72 11.32 -3.43
C ALA A 78 -6.16 10.81 -3.24
N LEU A 79 -7.12 11.73 -3.08
CA LEU A 79 -8.52 11.42 -2.83
C LEU A 79 -9.16 10.66 -4.01
N GLY A 80 -9.60 9.44 -3.73
CA GLY A 80 -10.30 8.59 -4.70
C GLY A 80 -9.38 7.72 -5.56
N ASN A 81 -8.06 7.89 -5.46
CA ASN A 81 -7.08 7.15 -6.27
C ASN A 81 -6.39 5.99 -5.53
N CYS A 82 -6.73 5.74 -4.26
CA CYS A 82 -6.10 4.69 -3.44
C CYS A 82 -6.12 3.29 -4.10
N TRP A 83 -7.25 2.88 -4.68
CA TRP A 83 -7.39 1.58 -5.34
C TRP A 83 -6.56 1.48 -6.63
N ALA A 84 -6.61 2.51 -7.48
CA ALA A 84 -5.88 2.54 -8.73
C ALA A 84 -4.36 2.60 -8.47
N ALA A 85 -3.92 3.50 -7.60
CA ALA A 85 -2.51 3.65 -7.25
C ALA A 85 -1.90 2.36 -6.67
N THR A 86 -2.65 1.66 -5.81
CA THR A 86 -2.18 0.39 -5.22
C THR A 86 -2.01 -0.68 -6.30
N ASN A 87 -3.01 -0.86 -7.17
CA ASN A 87 -2.95 -1.89 -8.21
C ASN A 87 -1.85 -1.63 -9.25
N GLU A 88 -1.73 -0.39 -9.73
CA GLU A 88 -0.66 -0.03 -10.69
C GLU A 88 0.73 -0.26 -10.08
N LEU A 89 0.92 0.02 -8.78
CA LEU A 89 2.19 -0.26 -8.10
C LEU A 89 2.46 -1.75 -7.91
N ILE A 90 1.45 -2.56 -7.62
CA ILE A 90 1.59 -4.02 -7.56
C ILE A 90 2.02 -4.57 -8.92
N GLU A 91 1.41 -4.08 -10.01
CA GLU A 91 1.68 -4.53 -11.37
C GLU A 91 3.05 -4.08 -11.90
N GLU A 92 3.39 -2.80 -11.72
CA GLU A 92 4.58 -2.19 -12.35
C GLU A 92 5.84 -2.27 -11.48
N ALA A 93 5.71 -2.12 -10.15
CA ALA A 93 6.85 -2.15 -9.24
C ALA A 93 7.10 -3.55 -8.67
N GLY A 94 6.03 -4.21 -8.22
CA GLY A 94 6.09 -5.54 -7.60
C GLY A 94 6.94 -5.60 -6.32
N ALA A 95 7.08 -6.80 -5.75
CA ALA A 95 7.71 -6.98 -4.42
C ALA A 95 9.20 -6.59 -4.39
N SER A 96 9.94 -6.84 -5.48
CA SER A 96 11.39 -6.59 -5.53
C SER A 96 11.74 -5.11 -5.39
N ALA A 97 10.91 -4.21 -5.92
CA ALA A 97 11.12 -2.77 -5.81
C ALA A 97 11.06 -2.28 -4.35
N PHE A 98 10.28 -2.97 -3.51
CA PHE A 98 10.18 -2.69 -2.08
C PHE A 98 11.22 -3.44 -1.22
N GLU A 99 12.18 -4.15 -1.83
CA GLU A 99 13.08 -5.09 -1.13
C GLU A 99 12.31 -6.15 -0.32
N ALA A 100 11.15 -6.57 -0.81
CA ALA A 100 10.21 -7.44 -0.12
C ALA A 100 10.15 -8.86 -0.73
N GLU A 101 9.62 -9.80 0.05
CA GLU A 101 9.36 -11.17 -0.42
C GLU A 101 8.04 -11.23 -1.18
N TRP A 102 7.06 -10.42 -0.77
CA TRP A 102 5.77 -10.29 -1.43
C TRP A 102 5.19 -8.88 -1.24
N VAL A 103 4.27 -8.52 -2.13
CA VAL A 103 3.44 -7.32 -2.06
C VAL A 103 2.02 -7.70 -2.41
N ASP A 104 1.06 -7.16 -1.68
CA ASP A 104 -0.37 -7.34 -1.89
C ASP A 104 -1.11 -6.04 -1.51
N GLU A 105 -2.43 -6.02 -1.62
CA GLU A 105 -3.27 -4.93 -1.11
C GLU A 105 -3.73 -5.18 0.33
N ILE A 106 -3.96 -4.11 1.08
CA ILE A 106 -4.70 -4.12 2.34
C ILE A 106 -5.80 -3.09 2.31
N THR A 107 -7.00 -3.51 2.69
CA THR A 107 -8.21 -2.69 2.63
C THR A 107 -8.73 -2.37 4.02
N LEU A 108 -9.03 -1.09 4.25
CA LEU A 108 -9.86 -0.63 5.37
C LEU A 108 -11.26 -0.31 4.86
N LYS A 109 -12.28 -0.69 5.62
CA LYS A 109 -13.68 -0.34 5.36
C LYS A 109 -14.29 0.50 6.48
N ARG A 110 -15.15 1.46 6.11
CA ARG A 110 -15.97 2.21 7.09
C ARG A 110 -17.26 1.46 7.39
N ARG A 111 -17.37 0.89 8.59
CA ARG A 111 -18.52 0.06 9.00
C ARG A 111 -19.91 0.67 8.78
N ARG A 112 -20.07 1.99 8.92
CA ARG A 112 -21.40 2.66 8.90
C ARG A 112 -21.65 3.60 7.73
N LEU A 113 -20.61 4.15 7.13
CA LEU A 113 -20.72 5.22 6.14
C LEU A 113 -20.46 4.73 4.71
N GLY A 114 -20.03 3.48 4.55
CA GLY A 114 -19.45 3.00 3.31
C GLY A 114 -18.13 3.69 2.99
N GLY A 115 -17.42 3.16 2.01
CA GLY A 115 -16.12 3.64 1.59
C GLY A 115 -14.99 2.73 2.05
N HIS A 116 -14.04 2.58 1.14
CA HIS A 116 -12.85 1.78 1.30
C HIS A 116 -11.63 2.68 1.19
N HIS A 117 -10.55 2.26 1.85
CA HIS A 117 -9.23 2.82 1.66
C HIS A 117 -8.25 1.68 1.48
N VAL A 118 -7.38 1.80 0.48
CA VAL A 118 -6.49 0.72 0.07
C VAL A 118 -5.07 1.22 -0.01
N ALA A 119 -4.16 0.38 0.46
CA ALA A 119 -2.74 0.62 0.45
C ALA A 119 -1.99 -0.68 0.14
N LEU A 120 -0.68 -0.58 -0.06
CA LEU A 120 0.17 -1.75 -0.26
C LEU A 120 0.45 -2.40 1.08
N LEU A 121 0.19 -3.69 1.19
CA LEU A 121 0.71 -4.57 2.22
C LEU A 121 1.99 -5.22 1.72
N VAL A 122 3.07 -5.01 2.43
CA VAL A 122 4.39 -5.50 2.03
C VAL A 122 4.91 -6.42 3.12
N GLY A 123 5.36 -7.61 2.72
CA GLY A 123 5.97 -8.58 3.62
C GLY A 123 7.44 -8.82 3.30
N ASP A 124 8.27 -8.67 4.33
CA ASP A 124 9.66 -9.06 4.30
C ASP A 124 9.95 -10.08 5.42
N ARG A 125 11.17 -10.61 5.44
CA ARG A 125 11.64 -11.53 6.49
C ARG A 125 11.49 -11.00 7.92
N ASP A 126 11.34 -9.68 8.08
CA ASP A 126 11.24 -8.98 9.35
C ASP A 126 9.77 -8.61 9.69
N GLY A 127 8.81 -9.12 8.92
CA GLY A 127 7.36 -8.97 9.13
C GLY A 127 6.67 -8.13 8.06
N THR A 128 5.43 -7.73 8.37
CA THR A 128 4.56 -6.96 7.47
C THR A 128 4.56 -5.48 7.79
N TYR A 129 4.36 -4.66 6.77
CA TYR A 129 4.20 -3.21 6.86
C TYR A 129 3.34 -2.67 5.72
N VAL A 130 2.83 -1.46 5.90
CA VAL A 130 2.01 -0.77 4.92
C VAL A 130 2.81 0.34 4.25
N VAL A 131 2.68 0.46 2.94
CA VAL A 131 3.11 1.63 2.17
C VAL A 131 1.87 2.25 1.53
N ASP A 132 1.62 3.51 1.86
CA ASP A 132 0.42 4.23 1.41
C ASP A 132 0.82 5.55 0.75
N TYR A 133 0.70 5.56 -0.58
CA TYR A 133 0.94 6.75 -1.41
C TYR A 133 -0.28 7.68 -1.47
N THR A 134 -1.37 7.35 -0.79
CA THR A 134 -2.61 8.15 -0.82
C THR A 134 -3.11 8.51 0.57
N ALA A 135 -2.33 8.25 1.63
CA ALA A 135 -2.66 8.56 3.02
C ALA A 135 -3.03 10.04 3.20
N ARG A 136 -2.40 10.94 2.43
CA ARG A 136 -2.66 12.38 2.47
C ARG A 136 -4.08 12.79 2.09
N GLN A 137 -4.89 11.91 1.50
CA GLN A 137 -6.31 12.18 1.29
C GLN A 137 -7.07 12.41 2.61
N PHE A 138 -6.55 11.91 3.74
CA PHE A 138 -7.15 12.13 5.06
C PHE A 138 -6.59 13.35 5.77
N SER A 139 -5.30 13.66 5.59
CA SER A 139 -4.67 14.85 6.14
C SER A 139 -3.40 15.22 5.36
N PRO A 140 -3.20 16.50 4.98
CA PRO A 140 -1.97 16.96 4.32
C PRO A 140 -0.70 16.76 5.15
N ASP A 141 -0.84 16.65 6.48
CA ASP A 141 0.29 16.56 7.41
C ASP A 141 0.86 15.13 7.52
N LEU A 142 0.20 14.13 6.93
CA LEU A 142 0.73 12.77 6.90
C LEU A 142 1.99 12.69 6.01
N PRO A 143 2.99 11.86 6.38
CA PRO A 143 4.14 11.58 5.52
C PRO A 143 3.76 11.12 4.11
N PHE A 144 4.63 11.37 3.13
CA PHE A 144 4.48 10.91 1.76
C PHE A 144 5.84 10.40 1.22
N PRO A 145 5.97 9.11 0.89
CA PRO A 145 4.98 8.04 1.14
C PRO A 145 4.77 7.81 2.64
N PHE A 146 3.58 7.33 3.03
CA PHE A 146 3.34 6.91 4.41
C PHE A 146 3.79 5.46 4.60
N VAL A 147 4.65 5.20 5.57
CA VAL A 147 5.18 3.86 5.84
C VAL A 147 5.07 3.54 7.33
N ALA A 148 4.34 2.48 7.68
CA ALA A 148 4.17 2.07 9.08
C ALA A 148 3.78 0.60 9.21
N GLY A 149 3.71 0.06 10.43
CA GLY A 149 3.03 -1.20 10.68
C GLY A 149 1.52 -1.08 10.48
N VAL A 150 0.82 -2.19 10.24
CA VAL A 150 -0.63 -2.21 9.96
C VAL A 150 -1.45 -1.47 11.03
N LYS A 151 -1.15 -1.71 12.32
CA LYS A 151 -1.86 -1.06 13.44
C LYS A 151 -1.63 0.45 13.48
N ASP A 152 -0.40 0.89 13.23
CA ASP A 152 -0.03 2.31 13.27
C ASP A 152 -0.62 3.07 12.08
N TRP A 153 -0.61 2.44 10.89
CA TRP A 153 -1.28 2.97 9.70
C TRP A 153 -2.79 3.12 9.93
N MET A 154 -3.46 2.08 10.44
CA MET A 154 -4.89 2.14 10.76
C MET A 154 -5.18 3.24 11.79
N ALA A 155 -4.39 3.33 12.86
CA ALA A 155 -4.55 4.38 13.87
C ALA A 155 -4.36 5.79 13.30
N ALA A 156 -3.39 5.97 12.38
CA ALA A 156 -3.17 7.24 11.70
C ALA A 156 -4.35 7.61 10.80
N VAL A 157 -4.89 6.67 10.03
CA VAL A 157 -6.08 6.87 9.19
C VAL A 157 -7.31 7.20 10.04
N GLU A 158 -7.55 6.48 11.13
CA GLU A 158 -8.66 6.76 12.06
C GLU A 158 -8.53 8.15 12.67
N SER A 159 -7.34 8.50 13.17
CA SER A 159 -7.07 9.81 13.76
C SER A 159 -7.24 10.95 12.74
N ALA A 160 -6.75 10.79 11.51
CA ALA A 160 -6.80 11.82 10.48
C ALA A 160 -8.22 12.00 9.92
N SER A 161 -8.96 10.90 9.74
CA SER A 161 -10.31 10.94 9.18
C SER A 161 -11.42 11.21 10.21
N GLY A 162 -11.11 11.12 11.51
CA GLY A 162 -12.09 11.30 12.59
C GLY A 162 -13.18 10.23 12.62
N THR A 163 -12.94 9.06 12.00
CA THR A 163 -13.90 7.95 11.96
C THR A 163 -13.20 6.63 12.23
N ARG A 164 -13.99 5.65 12.69
CA ARG A 164 -13.50 4.29 12.94
C ARG A 164 -13.45 3.51 11.64
N TRP A 165 -12.37 2.76 11.48
CA TRP A 165 -12.16 1.85 10.36
C TRP A 165 -12.05 0.42 10.88
N GLU A 166 -12.23 -0.54 9.98
CA GLU A 166 -12.06 -1.97 10.25
C GLU A 166 -11.29 -2.56 9.07
N LEU A 167 -10.43 -3.54 9.32
CA LEU A 167 -9.81 -4.29 8.23
C LEU A 167 -10.92 -5.01 7.46
N ASP A 168 -10.81 -4.97 6.13
CA ASP A 168 -11.62 -5.82 5.28
C ASP A 168 -10.97 -7.20 5.26
N GLU A 169 -11.32 -8.01 6.26
CA GLU A 169 -11.11 -9.45 6.24
C GLU A 169 -12.14 -10.00 5.25
N ASP A 170 -11.73 -10.24 4.00
CA ASP A 170 -12.58 -10.90 3.01
C ASP A 170 -13.00 -12.28 3.58
N ASP A 171 -14.31 -12.52 3.71
CA ASP A 171 -14.92 -13.82 4.11
C ASP A 171 -14.88 -14.85 2.96
#